data_AF-A0A7C2NTG3-F1
#
_entry.id   AF-A0A7C2NTG3-F1
#
_cell.length_a   1.000
_cell.length_b   1.000
_cell.length_c   1.000
_cell.angle_alpha   90.00
_cell.angle_beta   90.00
_cell.angle_gamma   90.00
#
_symmetry.space_group_name_H-M   'P 1'
#
loop_
_entity.id
_entity.type
_entity.pdbx_description
1 polymer ?
#
loop_
_entity_poly.entity_id
_entity_poly.type
_entity_poly.pdbx_seq_one_letter_code
_entity_poly.pdbx_strand_id
1 'polypeptide(L)'
;MQASGQITLRSIGAALRAALDREAERRGASLNKTILSLLSERLGLSDDATQVEYDDLDELAGTWTKAEASRFDETLRAQRQVDSRLWR
;
A
#
# COMPACT_ATOMS: atom_id res chain seq x y z
N MET A 1 -15.08 -3.35 -21.87
CA MET A 1 -14.60 -2.55 -23.02
C MET A 1 -13.21 -2.05 -22.69
N GLN A 2 -12.18 -2.48 -23.41
CA GLN A 2 -10.84 -1.95 -23.21
C GLN A 2 -10.77 -0.56 -23.86
N ALA A 3 -10.73 0.49 -23.05
CA ALA A 3 -10.45 1.84 -23.51
C ALA A 3 -8.95 2.11 -23.31
N SER A 4 -8.15 1.70 -24.29
CA SER A 4 -6.72 2.03 -24.36
C SER A 4 -6.56 3.40 -25.03
N GLY A 5 -6.95 4.47 -24.31
CA GLY A 5 -6.88 5.84 -24.81
C GLY A 5 -5.69 6.60 -24.26
N GLN A 6 -4.97 7.35 -25.12
CA GLN A 6 -3.95 8.30 -24.69
C GLN A 6 -4.56 9.70 -24.61
N ILE A 7 -4.43 10.35 -23.45
CA ILE A 7 -4.82 11.75 -23.25
C ILE A 7 -3.55 12.56 -22.95
N THR A 8 -3.35 13.64 -23.71
CA THR A 8 -2.26 14.60 -23.47
C THR A 8 -2.84 15.87 -22.85
N LEU A 9 -2.54 16.12 -21.58
CA LEU A 9 -2.88 17.37 -20.92
C LEU A 9 -1.87 18.45 -21.34
N ARG A 10 -2.35 19.48 -22.04
CA ARG A 10 -1.53 20.63 -22.48
C ARG A 10 -1.68 21.79 -21.51
N SER A 11 -0.72 22.72 -21.55
CA SER A 11 -0.77 23.97 -20.78
C SER A 11 -0.81 23.77 -19.25
N ILE A 12 -0.19 22.70 -18.74
CA ILE A 12 0.01 22.53 -17.30
C ILE A 12 1.03 23.56 -16.82
N GLY A 13 0.58 24.48 -15.97
CA GLY A 13 1.46 25.49 -15.35
C GLY A 13 2.48 24.86 -14.39
N ALA A 14 3.62 25.53 -14.21
CA ALA A 14 4.73 25.03 -13.38
C ALA A 14 4.31 24.69 -11.94
N ALA A 15 3.43 25.50 -11.34
CA ALA A 15 2.93 25.27 -9.99
C ALA A 15 2.10 23.97 -9.89
N LEU A 16 1.23 23.71 -10.88
CA LEU A 16 0.45 22.48 -10.93
C LEU A 16 1.35 21.26 -11.18
N ARG A 17 2.32 21.38 -12.08
CA ARG A 17 3.31 20.31 -12.33
C ARG A 17 4.06 19.94 -11.05
N ALA A 18 4.59 20.93 -10.33
CA ALA A 18 5.31 20.71 -9.08
C ALA A 18 4.41 20.09 -8.00
N ALA A 19 3.12 20.48 -7.93
CA ALA A 19 2.18 19.87 -7.01
C ALA A 19 1.91 18.38 -7.35
N LEU A 20 1.78 18.05 -8.64
CA LEU A 20 1.59 16.67 -9.09
C LEU A 20 2.84 15.80 -8.85
N ASP A 21 4.04 16.33 -9.10
CA ASP A 21 5.30 15.60 -8.86
C ASP A 21 5.46 15.29 -7.35
N ARG A 22 5.21 16.27 -6.47
CA ARG A 22 5.24 16.04 -5.00
C ARG A 22 4.20 15.01 -4.55
N GLU A 23 3.01 15.04 -5.12
CA GLU A 23 1.97 14.08 -4.76
C GLU A 23 2.31 12.66 -5.25
N ALA A 24 2.96 12.53 -6.41
CA ALA A 24 3.44 11.25 -6.93
C ALA A 24 4.53 10.67 -6.02
N GLU A 25 5.49 11.48 -5.58
CA GLU A 25 6.50 11.10 -4.59
C GLU A 25 5.85 10.68 -3.27
N ARG A 26 4.91 11.48 -2.74
CA ARG A 26 4.20 11.18 -1.48
C ARG A 26 3.43 9.87 -1.54
N ARG A 27 2.84 9.52 -2.69
CA ARG A 27 2.09 8.27 -2.91
C ARG A 27 2.98 7.08 -3.29
N GLY A 28 4.28 7.29 -3.56
CA GLY A 28 5.14 6.24 -4.11
C GLY A 28 4.68 5.71 -5.47
N ALA A 29 3.99 6.55 -6.27
CA ALA A 29 3.34 6.14 -7.50
C ALA A 29 3.86 6.94 -8.70
N SER A 30 3.72 6.37 -9.91
CA SER A 30 4.06 7.13 -11.11
C SER A 30 3.17 8.36 -11.27
N LEU A 31 3.68 9.40 -11.94
CA LEU A 31 2.93 10.64 -12.20
C LEU A 31 1.60 10.35 -12.91
N ASN A 32 1.59 9.44 -13.89
CA ASN A 32 0.38 9.06 -14.61
C ASN A 32 -0.65 8.38 -13.68
N LYS A 33 -0.21 7.42 -12.85
CA LYS A 33 -1.10 6.73 -11.87
C LYS A 33 -1.69 7.73 -10.88
N THR A 34 -0.89 8.69 -10.43
CA THR A 34 -1.33 9.78 -9.54
C THR A 34 -2.37 10.67 -10.19
N ILE A 35 -2.13 11.11 -11.44
CA ILE A 35 -3.09 11.94 -12.19
C ILE A 35 -4.41 11.19 -12.40
N LEU A 36 -4.35 9.91 -12.81
CA LEU A 36 -5.55 9.10 -13.01
C LEU A 36 -6.33 8.90 -11.69
N SER A 37 -5.64 8.61 -10.58
CA SER A 37 -6.26 8.47 -9.26
C SER A 37 -6.99 9.75 -8.86
N LEU A 38 -6.32 10.91 -8.97
CA LEU A 38 -6.91 12.20 -8.63
C LEU A 38 -8.13 12.54 -9.50
N LEU A 39 -8.11 12.22 -10.79
CA LEU A 39 -9.24 12.44 -11.69
C LEU A 39 -10.41 11.50 -11.36
N SER A 40 -10.13 10.22 -11.13
CA SER A 40 -11.16 9.24 -10.74
C SER A 40 -11.83 9.59 -9.42
N GLU A 41 -11.04 9.99 -8.41
CA GLU A 41 -11.53 10.45 -7.10
C GLU A 41 -12.48 11.63 -7.26
N ARG A 42 -12.12 12.62 -8.10
CA ARG A 42 -12.94 13.82 -8.32
C ARG A 42 -14.19 13.58 -9.14
N LEU A 43 -14.18 12.59 -10.03
CA LEU A 43 -15.31 12.23 -10.86
C LEU A 43 -16.23 11.17 -10.22
N GLY A 44 -15.91 10.70 -9.01
CA GLY A 44 -16.66 9.63 -8.34
C GLY A 44 -16.54 8.28 -9.04
N LEU A 45 -15.44 8.08 -9.78
CA LEU A 45 -15.13 6.85 -10.52
C LEU A 45 -14.18 5.92 -9.76
N SER A 46 -13.80 6.31 -8.54
CA SER A 46 -13.05 5.43 -7.65
C SER A 46 -13.97 4.32 -7.15
N ASP A 47 -13.99 3.21 -7.87
CA ASP A 47 -14.34 1.93 -7.24
C ASP A 47 -13.27 1.66 -6.16
N ASP A 48 -13.71 1.26 -4.98
CA ASP A 48 -12.94 1.05 -3.73
C ASP A 48 -11.78 0.01 -3.81
N ALA A 49 -11.22 -0.26 -4.99
CA ALA A 49 -10.30 -1.37 -5.22
C ALA A 49 -9.21 -1.06 -6.25
N THR A 50 -8.56 0.10 -6.19
CA THR A 50 -7.14 0.06 -6.61
C THR A 50 -6.40 -0.56 -5.42
N GLN A 51 -6.36 -1.89 -5.39
CA GLN A 51 -5.62 -2.65 -4.39
C GLN A 51 -4.19 -2.08 -4.40
N VAL A 52 -3.86 -1.29 -3.37
CA VAL A 52 -2.51 -0.78 -3.22
C VAL A 52 -1.69 -1.99 -2.82
N GLU A 53 -0.87 -2.46 -3.76
CA GLU A 53 0.15 -3.47 -3.49
C GLU A 53 1.25 -2.76 -2.70
N TYR A 54 1.50 -3.26 -1.49
CA TYR A 54 2.51 -2.75 -0.58
C TYR A 54 3.58 -3.83 -0.45
N ASP A 55 4.82 -3.47 -0.80
CA ASP A 55 5.94 -4.41 -0.93
C ASP A 55 6.98 -4.20 0.19
N ASP A 56 6.76 -3.24 1.08
CA ASP A 56 7.69 -2.78 2.12
C ASP A 56 7.94 -3.82 3.23
N LEU A 57 7.09 -4.84 3.32
CA LEU A 57 7.22 -5.94 4.27
C LEU A 57 7.65 -7.27 3.62
N ASP A 58 7.86 -7.30 2.30
CA ASP A 58 8.22 -8.53 1.59
C ASP A 58 9.55 -9.09 2.07
N GLU A 59 10.50 -8.22 2.40
CA GLU A 59 11.80 -8.61 2.96
C GLU A 59 11.68 -9.27 4.34
N LEU A 60 10.56 -9.11 5.05
CA LEU A 60 10.34 -9.73 6.35
C LEU A 60 9.73 -11.13 6.21
N ALA A 61 9.05 -11.42 5.10
CA ALA A 61 8.37 -12.68 4.87
C ALA A 61 9.38 -13.80 4.51
N GLY A 62 9.28 -14.93 5.21
CA GLY A 62 10.09 -16.12 4.90
C GLY A 62 11.56 -16.05 5.32
N THR A 63 11.95 -15.07 6.14
CA THR A 63 13.33 -14.87 6.61
C THR A 63 13.79 -15.88 7.67
N TRP A 64 12.87 -16.56 8.34
CA TRP A 64 13.20 -17.42 9.46
C TRP A 64 13.66 -18.80 9.04
N THR A 65 14.76 -19.25 9.65
CA THR A 65 15.14 -20.65 9.62
C THR A 65 14.16 -21.49 10.44
N LYS A 66 14.13 -22.81 10.16
CA LYS A 66 13.30 -23.75 10.94
C LYS A 66 13.61 -23.75 12.43
N ALA A 67 14.87 -23.53 12.79
CA ALA A 67 15.30 -23.47 14.19
C ALA A 67 14.76 -22.22 14.89
N GLU A 68 14.82 -21.06 14.23
CA GLU A 68 14.26 -19.81 14.76
C GLU A 68 12.74 -19.89 14.93
N ALA A 69 12.03 -20.45 13.94
CA ALA A 69 10.60 -20.70 14.05
C ALA A 69 10.25 -21.61 15.22
N SER A 70 11.00 -22.70 15.42
CA SER A 70 10.76 -23.65 16.52
C SER A 70 10.95 -22.99 17.88
N ARG A 71 12.03 -22.21 18.06
CA ARG A 71 12.31 -21.47 19.30
C ARG A 71 11.23 -20.42 19.59
N PHE A 72 10.73 -19.74 18.57
CA PHE A 72 9.66 -18.77 18.73
C PHE A 72 8.36 -19.45 19.17
N ASP A 73 7.99 -20.56 18.55
CA ASP A 73 6.79 -21.32 18.91
C ASP A 73 6.83 -21.83 20.36
N GLU A 74 7.99 -22.30 20.82
CA GLU A 74 8.19 -22.68 22.22
C GLU A 74 7.94 -21.50 23.17
N THR A 75 8.46 -20.32 22.83
CA THR A 75 8.26 -19.09 23.62
C THR A 75 6.78 -18.67 23.63
N LEU A 76 6.11 -18.78 22.48
CA LEU A 76 4.73 -18.38 22.31
C LEU A 76 3.77 -19.30 23.08
N ARG A 77 4.09 -20.60 23.21
CA ARG A 77 3.31 -21.54 24.05
C ARG A 77 3.26 -21.09 25.51
N ALA A 78 4.35 -20.56 26.06
CA ALA A 78 4.36 -20.05 27.42
C ALA A 78 3.48 -18.80 27.57
N GLN A 79 3.49 -17.90 26.57
CA GLN A 79 2.71 -16.66 26.58
C GLN A 79 1.21 -16.87 26.33
N ARG A 80 0.84 -17.95 25.62
CA ARG A 80 -0.56 -18.30 25.32
C ARG A 80 -1.28 -19.02 26.45
N GLN A 81 -0.61 -19.29 27.57
CA GLN A 81 -1.29 -19.81 28.74
C GLN A 81 -2.25 -18.74 29.28
N VAL A 82 -3.54 -19.02 29.17
CA VAL A 82 -4.58 -18.14 29.72
C VAL A 82 -4.58 -18.26 31.23
N ASP A 83 -4.27 -17.16 31.92
CA ASP A 83 -4.53 -17.07 33.35
C ASP A 83 -6.01 -16.77 33.58
N SER A 84 -6.76 -17.80 33.97
CA SER A 84 -8.18 -17.70 34.32
C SER A 84 -8.52 -16.64 35.39
N ARG A 85 -7.54 -16.19 36.18
CA ARG A 85 -7.72 -15.12 37.19
C ARG A 85 -7.71 -13.73 36.57
N LEU A 86 -7.10 -13.56 35.39
CA LEU A 86 -7.10 -12.29 34.62
C LEU A 86 -8.34 -12.12 33.74
N TRP A 87 -9.19 -13.16 33.62
CA TRP A 87 -10.42 -13.16 32.81
C TRP A 87 -11.72 -13.25 33.65
N ARG A 88 -11.68 -12.80 34.90
CA ARG A 88 -12.89 -12.53 35.71
C ARG A 88 -13.22 -11.05 35.72
#